data_AF-A0AAW0PMG9-F1
#
_entry.id   AF-A0AAW0PMG9-F1
#
_cell.length_a   1.000
_cell.length_b   1.000
_cell.length_c   1.000
_cell.angle_alpha   90.00
_cell.angle_beta   90.00
_cell.angle_gamma   90.00
#
_symmetry.space_group_name_H-M   'P 1'
#
loop_
_entity.id
_entity.type
_entity.pdbx_description
1 polymer ?
#
loop_
_entity_poly.entity_id
_entity_poly.type
_entity_poly.pdbx_seq_one_letter_code
_entity_poly.pdbx_strand_id
1 'polypeptide(L)'
;MPESPVCPGGSGAETKEAKTFFTENLSLAVDKSHSAEWELPHLACSVYYSTLQDLPAMVRLWWNSQEKRVSATVEKFTIKYVSPVLSAQEISSVHSSTQMFDNMTVKARSAAREVIATYSVDDICIELVIQLPQNYPLGSITVESGKRVGVSVQQWRNWMLQLSTYLTHQVNGNTSIKLVVS
;
A
#
# COMPACT_ATOMS: atom_id res chain seq x y z
N MET A 1 9.81 -24.17 -5.90
CA MET A 1 9.51 -22.73 -5.88
C MET A 1 9.77 -22.23 -7.29
N PRO A 2 8.87 -21.48 -7.95
CA PRO A 2 9.26 -20.86 -9.20
C PRO A 2 10.33 -19.80 -8.91
N GLU A 3 11.24 -19.63 -9.86
CA GLU A 3 12.39 -18.73 -9.76
C GLU A 3 11.98 -17.28 -9.46
N SER A 4 12.92 -16.48 -8.93
CA SER A 4 12.66 -15.08 -8.61
C SER A 4 12.17 -14.34 -9.88
N PRO A 5 11.11 -13.52 -9.81
CA PRO A 5 10.56 -12.79 -10.97
C PRO A 5 11.47 -11.61 -11.35
N VAL A 6 12.66 -11.94 -11.85
CA VAL A 6 13.69 -11.00 -12.29
C VAL A 6 13.69 -11.00 -13.82
N CYS A 7 13.67 -9.82 -14.43
CA CYS A 7 13.74 -9.70 -15.88
C CYS A 7 15.13 -10.14 -16.39
N PRO A 8 15.23 -10.97 -17.45
CA PRO A 8 16.51 -11.26 -18.09
C PRO A 8 17.00 -10.00 -18.84
N GLY A 9 18.11 -9.40 -18.40
CA GLY A 9 18.69 -8.22 -19.08
C GLY A 9 19.43 -7.20 -18.19
N GLY A 10 19.49 -7.40 -16.87
CA GLY A 10 20.32 -6.57 -15.98
C GLY A 10 21.82 -6.84 -16.18
N SER A 11 22.45 -6.19 -17.16
CA SER A 11 23.90 -6.21 -17.31
C SER A 11 24.56 -5.48 -16.13
N GLY A 12 25.41 -6.22 -15.39
CA GLY A 12 26.60 -5.76 -14.68
C GLY A 12 26.59 -4.42 -13.92
N ALA A 13 26.60 -4.55 -12.59
CA ALA A 13 27.18 -3.64 -11.58
C ALA A 13 26.67 -2.19 -11.45
N GLU A 14 26.64 -1.75 -10.19
CA GLU A 14 26.39 -0.39 -9.67
C GLU A 14 24.91 0.01 -9.43
N THR A 15 24.48 -0.22 -8.18
CA THR A 15 23.47 0.51 -7.40
C THR A 15 22.30 1.14 -8.17
N LYS A 16 21.48 0.33 -8.84
CA LYS A 16 20.21 0.77 -9.46
C LYS A 16 19.13 -0.28 -9.17
N GLU A 17 17.94 0.21 -8.79
CA GLU A 17 16.78 -0.62 -8.40
C GLU A 17 16.60 -1.82 -9.33
N ALA A 18 16.48 -3.02 -8.74
CA ALA A 18 16.29 -4.24 -9.49
C ALA A 18 14.93 -4.19 -10.22
N LYS A 19 14.97 -4.16 -11.56
CA LYS A 19 13.78 -4.27 -12.41
C LYS A 19 13.09 -5.61 -12.18
N THR A 20 11.83 -5.57 -11.80
CA THR A 20 10.98 -6.76 -11.58
C THR A 20 9.74 -6.70 -12.47
N PHE A 21 9.02 -7.82 -12.58
CA PHE A 21 7.72 -7.87 -13.27
C PHE A 21 6.64 -6.93 -12.66
N PHE A 22 6.89 -6.38 -11.47
CA PHE A 22 5.98 -5.43 -10.80
C PHE A 22 6.29 -3.97 -11.12
N THR A 23 7.47 -3.69 -11.69
CA THR A 23 7.93 -2.32 -12.00
C THR A 23 7.95 -2.03 -13.50
N GLU A 24 7.90 -3.06 -14.35
CA GLU A 24 7.98 -2.95 -15.81
C GLU A 24 6.59 -3.11 -16.44
N ASN A 25 6.31 -2.32 -17.49
CA ASN A 25 5.06 -2.41 -18.25
C ASN A 25 5.00 -3.71 -19.05
N LEU A 26 3.86 -4.40 -18.98
CA LEU A 26 3.62 -5.63 -19.74
C LEU A 26 3.38 -5.30 -21.22
N SER A 27 4.20 -5.86 -22.12
CA SER A 27 4.03 -5.81 -23.57
C SER A 27 3.84 -7.23 -24.11
N LEU A 28 2.61 -7.61 -24.42
CA LEU A 28 2.27 -8.95 -24.94
C LEU A 28 2.39 -8.97 -26.46
N ALA A 29 3.22 -9.85 -27.02
CA ALA A 29 3.30 -10.10 -28.47
C ALA A 29 2.75 -11.50 -28.78
N VAL A 30 1.41 -11.61 -28.81
CA VAL A 30 0.65 -12.87 -28.92
C VAL A 30 1.02 -13.71 -30.16
N ASP A 31 1.60 -13.09 -31.20
CA ASP A 31 1.92 -13.74 -32.47
C ASP A 31 3.30 -14.43 -32.53
N LYS A 32 4.13 -14.35 -31.46
CA LYS A 32 5.48 -14.93 -31.44
C LYS A 32 5.57 -16.09 -30.45
N SER A 33 5.55 -17.32 -30.96
CA SER A 33 5.65 -18.57 -30.17
C SER A 33 6.92 -18.71 -29.31
N HIS A 34 7.93 -17.85 -29.48
CA HIS A 34 9.19 -17.86 -28.75
C HIS A 34 9.27 -16.92 -27.52
N SER A 35 8.26 -16.07 -27.25
CA SER A 35 8.24 -15.18 -26.07
C SER A 35 7.39 -15.68 -24.89
N ALA A 36 6.66 -16.78 -25.06
CA ALA A 36 5.67 -17.26 -24.09
C ALA A 36 6.24 -17.64 -22.70
N GLU A 37 7.53 -17.98 -22.60
CA GLU A 37 8.13 -18.46 -21.34
C GLU A 37 8.16 -17.39 -20.23
N TRP A 38 8.33 -16.11 -20.57
CA TRP A 38 8.39 -15.01 -19.61
C TRP A 38 7.13 -14.13 -19.61
N GLU A 39 6.36 -14.14 -20.70
CA GLU A 39 5.09 -13.43 -20.80
C GLU A 39 4.05 -13.95 -19.80
N LEU A 40 3.99 -15.27 -19.59
CA LEU A 40 3.01 -15.87 -18.67
C LEU A 40 3.32 -15.54 -17.19
N PRO A 41 4.55 -15.69 -16.67
CA PRO A 41 4.91 -15.23 -15.33
C PRO A 41 4.74 -13.72 -15.13
N HIS A 42 5.08 -12.90 -16.14
CA HIS A 42 4.91 -11.45 -16.06
C HIS A 42 3.42 -11.09 -15.99
N LEU A 43 2.58 -11.69 -16.85
CA LEU A 43 1.13 -11.53 -16.81
C LEU A 43 0.55 -11.94 -15.46
N ALA A 44 0.96 -13.10 -14.91
CA ALA A 44 0.52 -13.54 -13.60
C ALA A 44 0.90 -12.53 -12.49
N CYS A 45 2.11 -11.97 -12.54
CA CYS A 45 2.55 -10.91 -11.62
C CYS A 45 1.72 -9.63 -11.79
N SER A 46 1.47 -9.20 -13.03
CA SER A 46 0.67 -8.01 -13.32
C SER A 46 -0.77 -8.16 -12.84
N VAL A 47 -1.42 -9.30 -13.09
CA VAL A 47 -2.78 -9.57 -12.61
C VAL A 47 -2.79 -9.62 -11.07
N TYR A 48 -1.81 -10.26 -10.45
CA TYR A 48 -1.71 -10.30 -9.00
C TYR A 48 -1.52 -8.89 -8.39
N TYR A 49 -0.69 -8.06 -9.02
CA TYR A 49 -0.49 -6.67 -8.60
C TYR A 49 -1.77 -5.85 -8.72
N SER A 50 -2.42 -5.87 -9.89
CA SER A 50 -3.67 -5.13 -10.12
C SER A 50 -4.78 -5.58 -9.18
N THR A 51 -4.91 -6.88 -8.93
CA THR A 51 -5.92 -7.39 -7.98
C THR A 51 -5.66 -6.94 -6.54
N LEU A 52 -4.39 -6.88 -6.10
CA LEU A 52 -4.03 -6.30 -4.80
C LEU A 52 -4.32 -4.80 -4.73
N GLN A 53 -4.11 -4.07 -5.82
CA GLN A 53 -4.31 -2.63 -5.88
C GLN A 53 -5.80 -2.24 -5.93
N ASP A 54 -6.56 -2.94 -6.77
CA ASP A 54 -7.93 -2.56 -7.13
C ASP A 54 -8.97 -3.26 -6.26
N LEU A 55 -8.67 -4.46 -5.74
CA LEU A 55 -9.60 -5.32 -4.99
C LEU A 55 -8.99 -5.88 -3.68
N PRO A 56 -8.27 -5.10 -2.85
CA PRO A 56 -7.58 -5.63 -1.68
C PRO A 56 -8.52 -6.24 -0.63
N ALA A 57 -9.77 -5.78 -0.53
CA ALA A 57 -10.75 -6.38 0.39
C ALA A 57 -11.05 -7.84 0.02
N MET A 58 -11.25 -8.13 -1.27
CA MET A 58 -11.47 -9.50 -1.76
C MET A 58 -10.21 -10.35 -1.58
N VAL A 59 -9.04 -9.78 -1.85
CA VAL A 59 -7.77 -10.50 -1.64
C VAL A 59 -7.54 -10.82 -0.17
N ARG A 60 -7.86 -9.92 0.76
CA ARG A 60 -7.79 -10.20 2.21
C ARG A 60 -8.74 -11.33 2.61
N LEU A 61 -9.97 -11.35 2.10
CA LEU A 61 -10.92 -12.42 2.37
C LEU A 61 -10.40 -13.77 1.89
N TRP A 62 -9.87 -13.83 0.66
CA TRP A 62 -9.24 -15.03 0.12
C TRP A 62 -8.00 -15.45 0.92
N TRP A 63 -7.10 -14.52 1.23
CA TRP A 63 -5.86 -14.78 1.96
C TRP A 63 -6.13 -15.34 3.35
N ASN A 64 -7.09 -14.77 4.08
CA ASN A 64 -7.52 -15.23 5.40
C ASN A 64 -8.22 -16.60 5.37
N SER A 65 -8.76 -17.03 4.23
CA SER A 65 -9.37 -18.36 4.07
C SER A 65 -8.37 -19.45 3.66
N GLN A 66 -7.13 -19.09 3.34
CA GLN A 66 -6.09 -20.05 2.97
C GLN A 66 -5.47 -20.73 4.20
N GLU A 67 -4.95 -21.95 4.00
CA GLU A 67 -4.13 -22.63 5.00
C GLU A 67 -2.85 -21.84 5.32
N LYS A 68 -2.36 -21.97 6.56
CA LYS A 68 -1.18 -21.23 7.08
C LYS A 68 0.04 -21.28 6.17
N ARG A 69 0.28 -22.41 5.50
CA ARG A 69 1.42 -22.59 4.60
C ARG A 69 1.28 -21.71 3.34
N VAL A 70 0.09 -21.67 2.76
CA VAL A 70 -0.20 -20.89 1.56
C VAL A 70 -0.19 -19.41 1.91
N SER A 71 -0.92 -19.01 2.96
CA SER A 71 -0.99 -17.60 3.37
C SER A 71 0.39 -17.02 3.73
N ALA A 72 1.26 -17.78 4.42
CA ALA A 72 2.63 -17.37 4.71
C ALA A 72 3.52 -17.25 3.45
N THR A 73 3.28 -18.07 2.44
CA THR A 73 4.02 -17.99 1.17
C THR A 73 3.62 -16.73 0.39
N VAL A 74 2.31 -16.48 0.29
CA VAL A 74 1.74 -15.29 -0.33
C VAL A 74 2.22 -14.02 0.39
N GLU A 75 2.20 -14.02 1.72
CA GLU A 75 2.65 -12.89 2.53
C GLU A 75 4.12 -12.55 2.26
N LYS A 76 5.03 -13.54 2.30
CA LYS A 76 6.45 -13.32 2.00
C LYS A 76 6.69 -12.77 0.61
N PHE A 77 5.94 -13.27 -0.37
CA PHE A 77 6.03 -12.79 -1.75
C PHE A 77 5.54 -11.34 -1.87
N THR A 78 4.40 -11.02 -1.23
CA THR A 78 3.82 -9.68 -1.21
C THR A 78 4.76 -8.67 -0.56
N ILE A 79 5.27 -8.98 0.64
CA ILE A 79 6.21 -8.14 1.39
C ILE A 79 7.42 -7.78 0.53
N LYS A 80 7.94 -8.77 -0.22
CA LYS A 80 9.18 -8.62 -0.97
C LYS A 80 9.01 -7.81 -2.26
N TYR A 81 7.92 -8.05 -2.99
CA TYR A 81 7.82 -7.55 -4.38
C TYR A 81 6.70 -6.53 -4.60
N VAL A 82 5.61 -6.57 -3.82
CA VAL A 82 4.42 -5.76 -4.09
C VAL A 82 4.25 -4.64 -3.06
N SER A 83 4.40 -4.96 -1.76
CA SER A 83 4.21 -3.99 -0.68
C SER A 83 5.10 -2.73 -0.81
N PRO A 84 6.38 -2.80 -1.20
CA PRO A 84 7.21 -1.61 -1.37
C PRO A 84 6.67 -0.67 -2.47
N VAL A 85 6.16 -1.23 -3.56
CA VAL A 85 5.61 -0.47 -4.69
C VAL A 85 4.33 0.23 -4.29
N LEU A 86 3.34 -0.52 -3.78
CA LEU A 86 2.03 0.04 -3.42
C LEU A 86 2.14 1.03 -2.24
N SER A 87 2.97 0.73 -1.23
CA SER A 87 3.16 1.68 -0.12
C SER A 87 3.85 2.96 -0.56
N ALA A 88 4.86 2.89 -1.44
CA ALA A 88 5.50 4.08 -1.98
C ALA A 88 4.52 4.93 -2.80
N GLN A 89 3.63 4.30 -3.57
CA GLN A 89 2.59 5.00 -4.34
C GLN A 89 1.60 5.73 -3.43
N GLU A 90 1.07 5.07 -2.40
CA GLU A 90 0.15 5.70 -1.43
C GLU A 90 0.80 6.88 -0.69
N ILE A 91 2.04 6.71 -0.21
CA ILE A 91 2.77 7.77 0.48
C ILE A 91 3.09 8.95 -0.45
N SER A 92 3.45 8.66 -1.70
CA SER A 92 3.73 9.70 -2.71
C SER A 92 2.47 10.45 -3.13
N SER A 93 1.31 9.78 -3.19
CA SER A 93 0.04 10.41 -3.53
C SER A 93 -0.36 11.44 -2.48
N VAL A 94 -0.10 11.18 -1.20
CA VAL A 94 -0.27 12.14 -0.10
C VAL A 94 0.66 13.33 -0.26
N HIS A 95 1.94 13.09 -0.60
CA HIS A 95 2.92 14.17 -0.81
C HIS A 95 2.52 15.11 -1.96
N SER A 96 1.99 14.56 -3.06
CA SER A 96 1.51 15.36 -4.19
C SER A 96 0.26 16.17 -3.90
N SER A 97 -0.44 15.87 -2.79
CA SER A 97 -1.75 16.39 -2.46
C SER A 97 -1.75 17.26 -1.21
N THR A 98 -0.60 17.77 -0.77
CA THR A 98 -0.51 18.78 0.29
C THR A 98 -1.22 20.06 -0.12
N GLN A 99 -2.55 20.04 -0.08
CA GLN A 99 -3.36 21.22 0.10
C GLN A 99 -3.06 21.70 1.51
N MET A 100 -2.57 22.93 1.63
CA MET A 100 -2.43 23.58 2.92
C MET A 100 -3.85 23.91 3.38
N PHE A 101 -4.45 23.05 4.20
CA PHE A 101 -5.64 23.43 4.95
C PHE A 101 -5.18 24.34 6.09
N ASP A 102 -5.89 25.44 6.33
CA ASP A 102 -5.45 26.52 7.22
C ASP A 102 -5.13 26.08 8.67
N ASN A 103 -5.48 24.85 9.07
CA ASN A 103 -5.22 24.32 10.40
C ASN A 103 -4.76 22.85 10.42
N MET A 104 -4.41 22.26 9.27
CA MET A 104 -3.94 20.88 9.17
C MET A 104 -2.54 20.84 8.57
N THR A 105 -1.65 20.09 9.21
CA THR A 105 -0.34 19.74 8.65
C THR A 105 -0.29 18.24 8.40
N VAL A 106 0.15 17.84 7.20
CA VAL A 106 0.30 16.43 6.83
C VAL A 106 1.77 16.14 6.57
N LYS A 107 2.32 15.12 7.23
CA LYS A 107 3.71 14.67 7.09
C LYS A 107 3.73 13.21 6.68
N ALA A 108 4.23 12.94 5.48
CA ALA A 108 4.40 11.59 4.97
C ALA A 108 5.83 11.10 5.25
N ARG A 109 5.98 9.92 5.85
CA ARG A 109 7.27 9.29 6.20
C ARG A 109 7.43 7.98 5.45
N SER A 110 8.01 8.02 4.25
CA SER A 110 8.16 6.83 3.38
C SER A 110 8.94 5.68 4.03
N ALA A 111 10.02 5.98 4.76
CA ALA A 111 10.84 4.96 5.41
C ALA A 111 10.07 4.18 6.49
N ALA A 112 9.17 4.86 7.21
CA ALA A 112 8.33 4.25 8.24
C ALA A 112 6.95 3.81 7.73
N ARG A 113 6.65 4.08 6.45
CA ARG A 113 5.38 3.78 5.77
C ARG A 113 4.16 4.37 6.49
N GLU A 114 4.28 5.60 6.93
CA GLU A 114 3.23 6.26 7.72
C GLU A 114 2.97 7.69 7.28
N VAL A 115 1.78 8.17 7.60
CA VAL A 115 1.32 9.53 7.38
C VAL A 115 0.82 10.08 8.70
N ILE A 116 1.37 11.21 9.11
CA ILE A 116 0.94 11.95 10.29
C ILE A 116 0.10 13.12 9.82
N ALA A 117 -1.12 13.23 10.33
CA ALA A 117 -1.97 14.40 10.15
C ALA A 117 -2.13 15.08 11.51
N THR A 118 -1.75 16.35 11.60
CA THR A 118 -1.87 17.16 12.82
C THR A 118 -2.80 18.33 12.55
N TYR A 119 -3.94 18.34 13.21
CA TYR A 119 -4.90 19.45 13.25
C TYR A 119 -4.69 20.27 14.51
N SER A 120 -4.65 21.60 14.40
CA SER A 120 -4.47 22.48 15.57
C SER A 120 -5.23 23.79 15.40
N VAL A 121 -6.15 24.07 16.32
CA VAL A 121 -6.96 25.31 16.39
C VAL A 121 -7.18 25.66 17.85
N ASP A 122 -6.87 26.90 18.25
CA ASP A 122 -7.00 27.38 19.64
C ASP A 122 -6.35 26.39 20.64
N ASP A 123 -7.11 25.91 21.62
CA ASP A 123 -6.67 24.93 22.62
C ASP A 123 -6.87 23.46 22.17
N ILE A 124 -7.31 23.24 20.93
CA ILE A 124 -7.53 21.90 20.35
C ILE A 124 -6.32 21.50 19.52
N CYS A 125 -5.79 20.32 19.80
CA CYS A 125 -4.68 19.74 19.05
C CYS A 125 -4.91 18.23 18.90
N ILE A 126 -5.02 17.78 17.66
CA ILE A 126 -5.32 16.40 17.31
C ILE A 126 -4.26 15.92 16.33
N GLU A 127 -3.61 14.82 16.66
CA GLU A 127 -2.62 14.17 15.82
C GLU A 127 -3.02 12.73 15.56
N LEU A 128 -3.10 12.39 14.29
CA LEU A 128 -3.45 11.08 13.77
C LEU A 128 -2.23 10.50 13.07
N VAL A 129 -1.91 9.24 13.36
CA VAL A 129 -0.85 8.50 12.66
C VAL A 129 -1.49 7.34 11.92
N ILE A 130 -1.40 7.33 10.59
CA ILE A 130 -1.86 6.24 9.73
C ILE A 130 -0.63 5.48 9.28
N GLN A 131 -0.53 4.20 9.60
CA GLN A 131 0.63 3.38 9.28
C GLN A 131 0.24 2.17 8.43
N LEU A 132 0.95 2.01 7.32
CA LEU A 132 0.82 0.88 6.42
C LEU A 132 1.65 -0.31 6.94
N PRO A 133 1.09 -1.53 6.95
CA PRO A 133 1.80 -2.71 7.44
C PRO A 133 2.91 -3.14 6.47
N GLN A 134 3.82 -3.99 6.95
CA GLN A 134 4.92 -4.50 6.13
C GLN A 134 4.45 -5.31 4.91
N ASN A 135 3.32 -6.00 5.06
CA ASN A 135 2.67 -6.84 4.06
C ASN A 135 1.48 -6.13 3.37
N TYR A 136 1.46 -4.80 3.34
CA TYR A 136 0.42 -4.02 2.65
C TYR A 136 0.22 -4.52 1.22
N PRO A 137 -1.03 -4.76 0.74
CA PRO A 137 -2.33 -4.47 1.36
C PRO A 137 -3.00 -5.65 2.08
N LEU A 138 -2.28 -6.74 2.35
CA LEU A 138 -2.84 -7.92 3.04
C LEU A 138 -3.11 -7.63 4.52
N GLY A 139 -2.17 -6.98 5.20
CA GLY A 139 -2.36 -6.55 6.57
C GLY A 139 -3.31 -5.37 6.69
N SER A 140 -3.87 -5.20 7.88
CA SER A 140 -4.70 -4.05 8.21
C SER A 140 -3.84 -2.80 8.39
N ILE A 141 -4.33 -1.67 7.86
CA ILE A 141 -3.77 -0.35 8.14
C ILE A 141 -4.05 -0.01 9.61
N THR A 142 -3.02 0.43 10.34
CA THR A 142 -3.19 0.90 11.72
C THR A 142 -3.43 2.40 11.73
N VAL A 143 -4.32 2.82 12.62
CA VAL A 143 -4.58 4.24 12.88
C VAL A 143 -4.35 4.43 14.37
N GLU A 144 -3.46 5.33 14.72
CA GLU A 144 -3.05 5.61 16.09
C GLU A 144 -3.26 7.08 16.46
N SER A 145 -3.45 7.33 17.75
CA SER A 145 -3.49 8.67 18.31
C SER A 145 -2.08 9.10 18.68
N GLY A 146 -1.62 10.19 18.11
CA GLY A 146 -0.50 10.94 18.66
C GLY A 146 -0.98 11.83 19.81
N LYS A 147 -0.68 13.13 19.73
CA LYS A 147 -1.24 14.15 20.62
C LYS A 147 -2.77 14.31 20.47
N ARG A 148 -3.50 14.31 21.59
CA ARG A 148 -4.96 14.53 21.63
C ARG A 148 -5.35 15.46 22.77
N VAL A 149 -5.80 16.66 22.44
CA VAL A 149 -6.26 17.70 23.38
C VAL A 149 -7.59 18.27 22.88
N GLY A 150 -8.54 18.50 23.78
CA GLY A 150 -9.84 19.11 23.44
C GLY A 150 -10.90 18.15 22.88
N VAL A 151 -10.67 16.82 22.93
CA VAL A 151 -11.61 15.80 22.43
C VAL A 151 -11.91 14.76 23.50
N SER A 152 -13.20 14.43 23.68
CA SER A 152 -13.61 13.37 24.62
C SER A 152 -13.17 11.98 24.15
N VAL A 153 -12.97 11.06 25.09
CA VAL A 153 -12.56 9.67 24.77
C VAL A 153 -13.60 8.96 23.89
N GLN A 154 -14.89 9.20 24.15
CA GLN A 154 -15.99 8.58 23.41
C GLN A 154 -16.00 9.02 21.94
N GLN A 155 -15.91 10.33 21.71
CA GLN A 155 -15.88 10.90 20.37
C GLN A 155 -14.66 10.41 19.58
N TRP A 156 -13.50 10.37 20.24
CA TRP A 156 -12.29 9.83 19.64
C TRP A 156 -12.44 8.38 19.20
N ARG A 157 -12.99 7.51 20.06
CA ARG A 157 -13.22 6.09 19.71
C ARG A 157 -14.14 5.95 18.50
N ASN A 158 -15.20 6.75 18.43
CA ASN A 158 -16.13 6.73 17.29
C ASN A 158 -15.43 7.14 15.99
N TRP A 159 -14.62 8.20 16.01
CA TRP A 159 -13.85 8.64 14.84
C TRP A 159 -12.83 7.61 14.40
N MET A 160 -12.08 7.01 15.34
CA MET A 160 -11.12 5.95 15.02
C MET A 160 -11.77 4.73 14.38
N LEU A 161 -12.96 4.34 14.86
CA LEU A 161 -13.73 3.24 14.27
C LEU A 161 -14.17 3.58 12.83
N GLN A 162 -14.66 4.80 12.60
CA GLN A 162 -15.07 5.24 11.27
C GLN A 162 -13.90 5.27 10.29
N LEU A 163 -12.76 5.83 10.72
CA LEU A 163 -11.53 5.89 9.92
C LEU A 163 -10.99 4.49 9.61
N SER A 164 -10.93 3.61 10.61
CA SER A 164 -10.49 2.23 10.43
C SER A 164 -11.40 1.46 9.47
N THR A 165 -12.72 1.64 9.59
CA THR A 165 -13.70 1.02 8.69
C THR A 165 -13.54 1.54 7.26
N TYR A 166 -13.39 2.86 7.10
CA TYR A 166 -13.17 3.49 5.80
C TYR A 166 -11.89 2.96 5.14
N LEU A 167 -10.76 3.00 5.85
CA LEU A 167 -9.47 2.50 5.38
C LEU A 167 -9.43 0.99 5.16
N THR A 168 -10.39 0.22 5.67
CA THR A 168 -10.46 -1.23 5.42
C THR A 168 -11.39 -1.57 4.25
N HIS A 169 -12.45 -0.78 4.02
CA HIS A 169 -13.48 -1.08 3.04
C HIS A 169 -13.37 -0.27 1.73
N GLN A 170 -12.79 0.93 1.76
CA GLN A 170 -12.71 1.85 0.61
C GLN A 170 -11.38 1.79 -0.15
N VAL A 171 -10.48 0.85 0.17
CA VAL A 171 -9.20 0.69 -0.56
C VAL A 171 -9.40 0.09 -1.96
N ASN A 172 -10.44 0.49 -2.68
CA ASN A 172 -10.55 0.21 -4.10
C ASN A 172 -9.81 1.36 -4.82
N GLY A 173 -8.48 1.25 -4.95
CA GLY A 173 -7.66 2.20 -5.71
C GLY A 173 -6.65 3.06 -4.92
N ASN A 174 -5.70 3.61 -5.68
CA ASN A 174 -4.40 4.20 -5.30
C ASN A 174 -4.41 5.54 -4.49
N THR A 175 -5.47 5.86 -3.74
CA THR A 175 -5.59 7.17 -3.07
C THR A 175 -6.30 7.14 -1.71
N SER A 176 -6.28 6.01 -1.00
CA SER A 176 -7.11 5.86 0.20
C SER A 176 -6.66 6.75 1.37
N ILE A 177 -5.35 6.87 1.59
CA ILE A 177 -4.83 7.74 2.67
C ILE A 177 -5.02 9.21 2.31
N LYS A 178 -4.84 9.57 1.03
CA LYS A 178 -5.07 10.92 0.52
C LYS A 178 -6.48 11.42 0.85
N LEU A 179 -7.51 10.58 0.70
CA LEU A 179 -8.90 10.94 1.01
C LEU A 179 -9.18 11.14 2.50
N VAL A 180 -8.42 10.49 3.39
CA VAL A 180 -8.57 10.67 4.85
C VAL A 180 -7.99 12.01 5.32
N VAL A 181 -6.98 12.52 4.62
CA VAL A 181 -6.27 13.75 4.99
C VAL A 181 -6.67 14.97 4.16
N SER A 182 -7.63 14.81 3.23
CA SER A 182 -8.22 15.90 2.42
C SER A 182 -9.56 16.34 2.99
#